data_AF-A0AAV2RIM1-F1
#
_entry.id   AF-A0AAV2RIM1-F1
#
_cell.length_a   1.000
_cell.length_b   1.000
_cell.length_c   1.000
_cell.angle_alpha   90.00
_cell.angle_beta   90.00
_cell.angle_gamma   90.00
#
_symmetry.space_group_name_H-M   'P 1'
#
loop_
_entity.id
_entity.type
_entity.pdbx_description
1 polymer ?
#
loop_
_entity_poly.entity_id
_entity_poly.type
_entity_poly.pdbx_seq_one_letter_code
_entity_poly.pdbx_strand_id
1 'polypeptide(L)'
;VERLLGNYAHWKDIVQGPIPPFEARLLGNDAQWKDRLKGPIPPFEEKVFNSSGGIRQIHIVANSIYAPSLQNYLEVFQRDQLLVVDGDELVHNPLPVIQKVQKFLKVSNSITAQHFYFNETKGFWCNVILGCMDSKKGRKHEVVKPELISRLRTFYAPYNKQFYELTGIDF
;
A
#
# COMPACT_ATOMS: atom_id res chain seq x y z
N VAL A 1 -1.38 8.17 3.13
CA VAL A 1 -2.78 8.37 2.68
C VAL A 1 -3.04 7.72 1.32
N GLU A 2 -2.18 7.91 0.32
CA GLU A 2 -2.37 7.34 -1.03
C GLU A 2 -2.45 5.81 -1.03
N ARG A 3 -1.63 5.13 -0.21
CA ARG A 3 -1.72 3.66 -0.03
C ARG A 3 -3.04 3.20 0.61
N LEU A 4 -3.68 4.02 1.45
CA LEU A 4 -5.03 3.74 1.97
C LEU A 4 -6.08 3.83 0.88
N LEU A 5 -5.97 4.85 0.03
CA LEU A 5 -6.81 5.00 -1.14
C LEU A 5 -6.59 3.85 -2.12
N GLY A 6 -5.36 3.33 -2.23
CA GLY A 6 -5.03 2.15 -3.03
C GLY A 6 -5.65 0.87 -2.49
N ASN A 7 -5.54 0.64 -1.18
CA ASN A 7 -6.19 -0.48 -0.51
C ASN A 7 -7.71 -0.38 -0.57
N TYR A 8 -8.26 0.84 -0.49
CA TYR A 8 -9.68 1.09 -0.63
C TYR A 8 -10.18 0.83 -2.06
N ALA A 9 -9.48 1.32 -3.09
CA ALA A 9 -9.77 1.00 -4.47
C ALA A 9 -9.65 -0.50 -4.74
N HIS A 10 -8.63 -1.18 -4.19
CA HIS A 10 -8.50 -2.64 -4.26
C HIS A 10 -9.70 -3.36 -3.65
N TRP A 11 -10.16 -2.91 -2.47
CA TRP A 11 -11.36 -3.43 -1.85
C TRP A 11 -12.60 -3.20 -2.72
N LYS A 12 -12.75 -2.04 -3.38
CA LYS A 12 -13.88 -1.77 -4.27
C LYS A 12 -13.99 -2.79 -5.41
N ASP A 13 -12.86 -3.12 -6.03
CA ASP A 13 -12.82 -4.09 -7.13
C ASP A 13 -13.02 -5.53 -6.64
N ILE A 14 -12.52 -5.85 -5.44
CA ILE A 14 -12.76 -7.14 -4.77
C ILE A 14 -14.26 -7.36 -4.49
N VAL A 15 -14.98 -6.32 -4.09
CA VAL A 15 -16.43 -6.41 -3.83
C VAL A 15 -17.21 -6.71 -5.12
N GLN A 16 -16.66 -6.38 -6.29
CA GLN A 16 -17.32 -6.57 -7.60
C GLN A 16 -16.94 -7.88 -8.31
N GLY A 17 -16.00 -8.68 -7.78
CA GLY A 17 -15.55 -9.95 -8.38
C GLY A 17 -15.67 -11.15 -7.44
N PRO A 18 -15.53 -12.39 -7.95
CA PRO A 18 -15.56 -13.59 -7.10
C PRO A 18 -14.23 -13.75 -6.33
N ILE A 19 -14.30 -14.07 -5.02
CA ILE A 19 -13.15 -14.32 -4.13
C ILE A 19 -13.31 -15.74 -3.54
N PRO A 20 -12.39 -16.70 -3.77
CA PRO A 20 -11.44 -17.16 -2.70
C PRO A 20 -10.18 -17.89 -3.24
N PRO A 21 -9.30 -18.56 -2.44
CA PRO A 21 -8.82 -18.34 -1.06
C PRO A 21 -7.26 -18.34 -0.99
N PHE A 22 -6.67 -18.27 0.20
CA PHE A 22 -5.65 -19.28 0.53
C PHE A 22 -5.76 -19.69 2.00
N GLU A 23 -6.81 -20.46 2.28
CA GLU A 23 -7.14 -21.00 3.60
C GLU A 23 -7.75 -19.99 4.57
N ALA A 24 -8.94 -20.37 5.04
CA ALA A 24 -9.65 -19.84 6.19
C ALA A 24 -8.89 -18.80 7.02
N ARG A 25 -9.38 -17.57 7.10
CA ARG A 25 -9.15 -16.78 8.32
C ARG A 25 -10.33 -16.96 9.28
N LEU A 26 -10.48 -18.24 9.60
CA LEU A 26 -10.86 -18.81 10.90
C LEU A 26 -11.98 -18.08 11.66
N LEU A 27 -13.14 -18.75 11.62
CA LEU A 27 -14.33 -18.60 12.47
C LEU A 27 -15.31 -17.47 12.08
N GLY A 28 -16.18 -17.77 11.12
CA GLY A 28 -17.44 -17.04 10.93
C GLY A 28 -18.16 -17.40 9.63
N ASN A 29 -19.27 -18.14 9.75
CA ASN A 29 -20.14 -18.66 8.68
C ASN A 29 -20.08 -17.88 7.34
N ASP A 30 -19.65 -18.59 6.29
CA ASP A 30 -19.51 -18.12 4.91
C ASP A 30 -20.77 -17.47 4.31
N ALA A 31 -21.96 -17.75 4.87
CA ALA A 31 -23.22 -17.18 4.44
C ALA A 31 -23.34 -15.66 4.75
N GLN A 32 -22.82 -15.19 5.89
CA GLN A 32 -22.85 -13.76 6.23
C GLN A 32 -21.90 -12.91 5.39
N TRP A 33 -20.84 -13.51 4.83
CA TRP A 33 -19.89 -12.79 3.97
C TRP A 33 -20.49 -12.45 2.61
N LYS A 34 -21.29 -13.35 2.04
CA LYS A 34 -21.97 -13.12 0.76
C LYS A 34 -23.07 -12.05 0.84
N ASP A 35 -23.78 -11.94 1.95
CA ASP A 35 -24.82 -10.91 2.13
C ASP A 35 -24.24 -9.50 2.34
N ARG A 36 -23.05 -9.37 2.95
CA ARG A 36 -22.36 -8.08 3.14
C ARG A 36 -21.88 -7.44 1.83
N LEU A 37 -21.82 -8.19 0.73
CA LEU A 37 -21.38 -7.74 -0.59
C LEU A 37 -22.53 -7.26 -1.49
N LYS A 38 -23.80 -7.47 -1.10
CA LYS A 38 -24.98 -7.14 -1.93
C LYS A 38 -25.41 -5.67 -1.85
N GLY A 39 -24.81 -4.88 -0.96
CA GLY A 39 -25.14 -3.46 -0.78
C GLY A 39 -24.26 -2.52 -1.61
N PRO A 40 -24.72 -1.28 -1.88
CA PRO A 40 -23.87 -0.26 -2.49
C PRO A 40 -22.64 -0.03 -1.62
N ILE A 41 -21.46 0.06 -2.26
CA ILE A 41 -20.22 0.34 -1.54
C ILE A 41 -20.32 1.76 -0.98
N PRO A 42 -20.24 1.94 0.35
CA PRO A 42 -20.33 3.27 0.94
C PRO A 42 -19.16 4.15 0.47
N PRO A 43 -19.30 5.49 0.47
CA PRO A 43 -18.21 6.42 0.18
C PRO A 43 -16.98 6.18 1.07
N PHE A 44 -15.80 6.61 0.59
CA PHE A 44 -14.54 6.45 1.33
C PHE A 44 -14.65 7.04 2.74
N GLU A 45 -15.33 8.19 2.83
CA GLU A 45 -15.55 8.97 4.02
C GLU A 45 -16.31 8.19 5.09
N GLU A 46 -17.44 7.57 4.73
CA GLU A 46 -18.26 6.81 5.67
C GLU A 46 -17.55 5.54 6.16
N LYS A 47 -16.66 4.98 5.32
CA LYS A 47 -15.88 3.81 5.67
C LYS A 47 -14.74 4.15 6.62
N VAL A 48 -14.07 5.29 6.44
CA VAL A 48 -12.88 5.67 7.22
C VAL A 48 -13.23 6.50 8.44
N PHE A 49 -14.31 7.28 8.41
CA PHE A 49 -14.72 8.15 9.51
C PHE A 49 -16.02 7.66 10.15
N ASN A 50 -16.15 7.87 11.46
CA ASN A 50 -17.38 7.62 12.19
C ASN A 50 -18.26 8.89 12.24
N SER A 51 -19.48 8.76 12.76
CA SER A 51 -20.45 9.86 12.82
C SER A 51 -19.99 11.05 13.69
N SER A 52 -19.04 10.85 14.61
CA SER A 52 -18.44 11.92 15.42
C SER A 52 -17.18 12.53 14.78
N GLY A 53 -16.77 12.07 13.60
CA GLY A 53 -15.55 12.50 12.93
C GLY A 53 -14.26 11.83 13.43
N GLY A 54 -14.34 10.82 14.29
CA GLY A 54 -13.19 9.96 14.59
C GLY A 54 -12.83 9.05 13.41
N ILE A 55 -11.56 8.69 13.27
CA ILE A 55 -11.09 7.69 12.29
C ILE A 55 -11.37 6.29 12.83
N ARG A 56 -12.00 5.45 12.01
CA ARG A 56 -12.29 4.06 12.31
C ARG A 56 -11.03 3.21 12.14
N GLN A 57 -10.72 2.36 13.11
CA GLN A 57 -9.59 1.41 13.05
C GLN A 57 -9.93 0.17 12.21
N ILE A 58 -10.39 0.38 10.98
CA ILE A 58 -10.65 -0.71 10.03
C ILE A 58 -9.34 -1.23 9.43
N HIS A 59 -9.37 -2.44 8.85
CA HIS A 59 -8.17 -3.11 8.34
C HIS A 59 -7.30 -2.24 7.42
N ILE A 60 -7.88 -1.43 6.53
CA ILE A 60 -7.08 -0.55 5.66
C ILE A 60 -6.32 0.50 6.47
N VAL A 61 -6.96 1.10 7.47
CA VAL A 61 -6.38 2.12 8.35
C VAL A 61 -5.27 1.50 9.19
N ALA A 62 -5.56 0.37 9.83
CA ALA A 62 -4.63 -0.36 10.68
C ALA A 62 -3.40 -0.86 9.91
N ASN A 63 -3.57 -1.41 8.70
CA ASN A 63 -2.46 -1.89 7.87
C ASN A 63 -1.52 -0.77 7.38
N SER A 64 -1.94 0.49 7.48
CA SER A 64 -1.11 1.64 7.10
C SER A 64 -0.35 2.23 8.29
N ILE A 65 -0.47 1.62 9.47
CA ILE A 65 0.35 1.92 10.65
C ILE A 65 1.55 0.96 10.62
N TYR A 66 2.68 1.39 10.06
CA TYR A 66 3.79 0.50 9.75
C TYR A 66 4.69 0.17 10.93
N ALA A 67 4.80 1.07 11.92
CA ALA A 67 5.74 0.91 13.03
C ALA A 67 5.57 -0.39 13.82
N PRO A 68 4.35 -0.82 14.23
CA PRO A 68 4.17 -2.07 14.96
C PRO A 68 4.59 -3.31 14.15
N SER A 69 4.25 -3.33 12.85
CA SER A 69 4.68 -4.43 11.97
C SER A 69 6.21 -4.50 11.86
N LEU A 70 6.88 -3.35 11.71
CA LEU A 70 8.34 -3.29 11.66
C LEU A 70 8.98 -3.72 12.98
N GLN A 71 8.41 -3.34 14.13
CA GLN A 71 8.88 -3.79 15.44
C GLN A 71 8.85 -5.31 15.56
N ASN A 72 7.75 -5.95 15.17
CA ASN A 72 7.64 -7.41 15.16
C ASN A 72 8.70 -8.08 14.27
N TYR A 73 9.04 -7.49 13.13
CA TYR A 73 10.13 -8.01 12.30
C TYR A 73 11.49 -7.85 12.96
N LEU A 74 11.74 -6.73 13.67
CA LEU A 74 13.00 -6.45 14.36
C LEU A 74 13.21 -7.31 15.62
N GLU A 75 12.16 -7.95 16.15
CA GLU A 75 12.29 -8.96 17.21
C GLU A 75 12.97 -10.25 16.71
N VAL A 76 12.90 -10.52 15.40
CA VAL A 76 13.36 -11.77 14.79
C VAL A 76 14.55 -11.57 13.85
N PHE A 77 14.55 -10.48 13.08
CA PHE A 77 15.57 -10.16 12.08
C PHE A 77 16.42 -9.00 12.53
N GLN A 78 17.74 -9.09 12.27
CA GLN A 78 18.63 -7.96 12.49
C GLN A 78 18.29 -6.81 11.52
N ARG A 79 18.54 -5.58 11.94
CA ARG A 79 18.18 -4.37 11.16
C ARG A 79 18.80 -4.35 9.76
N ASP A 80 20.00 -4.88 9.60
CA ASP A 80 20.73 -4.98 8.33
C ASP A 80 20.19 -6.07 7.39
N GLN A 81 19.33 -6.96 7.88
CA GLN A 81 18.60 -7.96 7.09
C GLN A 81 17.25 -7.43 6.58
N LEU A 82 16.91 -6.17 6.86
CA LEU A 82 15.67 -5.53 6.44
C LEU A 82 15.95 -4.29 5.60
N LEU A 83 15.50 -4.31 4.35
CA LEU A 83 15.49 -3.15 3.48
C LEU A 83 14.10 -2.55 3.40
N VAL A 84 13.97 -1.30 3.84
CA VAL A 84 12.77 -0.50 3.59
C VAL A 84 12.98 0.30 2.30
N VAL A 85 12.08 0.09 1.36
CA VAL A 85 12.07 0.75 0.05
C VAL A 85 11.07 1.89 0.05
N ASP A 86 11.51 3.06 -0.42
CA ASP A 86 10.61 4.15 -0.71
C ASP A 86 9.78 3.80 -1.96
N GLY A 87 8.47 3.69 -1.76
CA GLY A 87 7.55 3.36 -2.85
C GLY A 87 7.26 4.56 -3.74
N ASP A 88 7.38 5.77 -3.23
CA ASP A 88 7.13 6.99 -4.00
C ASP A 88 8.33 7.25 -4.91
N GLU A 89 9.56 7.07 -4.41
CA GLU A 89 10.76 7.07 -5.25
C GLU A 89 10.70 5.96 -6.31
N LEU A 90 10.27 4.74 -5.95
CA LEU A 90 10.14 3.63 -6.91
C LEU A 90 9.20 3.96 -8.07
N VAL A 91 8.11 4.69 -7.79
CA VAL A 91 7.14 5.10 -8.81
C VAL A 91 7.70 6.18 -9.73
N HIS A 92 8.46 7.14 -9.20
CA HIS A 92 8.97 8.28 -9.98
C HIS A 92 10.31 8.03 -10.66
N ASN A 93 11.21 7.31 -9.99
CA ASN A 93 12.57 7.03 -10.41
C ASN A 93 12.98 5.60 -9.96
N PRO A 94 12.58 4.56 -10.71
CA PRO A 94 12.76 3.18 -10.27
C PRO A 94 14.22 2.71 -10.21
N LEU A 95 15.11 3.26 -11.04
CA LEU A 95 16.46 2.73 -11.19
C LEU A 95 17.29 2.80 -9.90
N PRO A 96 17.44 3.96 -9.20
CA PRO A 96 18.18 4.01 -7.94
C PRO A 96 17.64 3.06 -6.88
N VAL A 97 16.31 2.94 -6.80
CA VAL A 97 15.64 2.04 -5.85
C VAL A 97 15.98 0.58 -6.15
N ILE A 98 15.90 0.16 -7.42
CA ILE A 98 16.24 -1.21 -7.83
C ILE A 98 17.73 -1.51 -7.62
N GLN A 99 18.62 -0.54 -7.88
CA GLN A 99 20.04 -0.69 -7.59
C GLN A 99 20.33 -0.84 -6.10
N LYS A 100 19.59 -0.11 -5.24
CA LYS A 100 19.64 -0.28 -3.77
C LYS A 100 19.21 -1.69 -3.37
N VAL A 101 18.16 -2.23 -3.99
CA VAL A 101 17.71 -3.61 -3.79
C VAL A 101 18.77 -4.62 -4.23
N GLN A 102 19.38 -4.45 -5.41
CA GLN A 102 20.44 -5.34 -5.89
C GLN A 102 21.66 -5.36 -4.96
N LYS A 103 22.08 -4.18 -4.48
CA LYS A 103 23.17 -4.05 -3.51
C LYS A 103 22.85 -4.76 -2.20
N PHE A 104 21.64 -4.57 -1.69
CA PHE A 104 21.18 -5.22 -0.46
C PHE A 104 21.15 -6.75 -0.58
N LEU A 105 20.66 -7.28 -1.71
CA LEU A 105 20.64 -8.71 -2.01
C LEU A 105 22.01 -9.28 -2.40
N LYS A 106 23.05 -8.45 -2.53
CA LYS A 106 24.41 -8.83 -2.97
C LYS A 106 24.41 -9.53 -4.34
N VAL A 107 23.58 -9.08 -5.26
CA VAL A 107 23.53 -9.57 -6.65
C VAL A 107 24.24 -8.60 -7.60
N SER A 108 24.59 -9.07 -8.81
CA SER A 108 25.24 -8.25 -9.83
C SER A 108 24.38 -7.03 -10.20
N ASN A 109 25.01 -5.87 -10.38
CA ASN A 109 24.35 -4.63 -10.79
C ASN A 109 24.05 -4.59 -12.31
N SER A 110 23.26 -5.54 -12.80
CA SER A 110 22.95 -5.70 -14.24
C SER A 110 21.79 -4.83 -14.73
N ILE A 111 20.89 -4.40 -13.83
CA ILE A 111 19.76 -3.55 -14.18
C ILE A 111 20.22 -2.10 -14.33
N THR A 112 19.92 -1.54 -15.47
CA THR A 112 20.32 -0.20 -15.92
C THR A 112 19.11 0.57 -16.47
N ALA A 113 19.30 1.86 -16.77
CA ALA A 113 18.25 2.71 -17.33
C ALA A 113 17.63 2.15 -18.63
N GLN A 114 18.41 1.43 -19.44
CA GLN A 114 17.94 0.84 -20.70
C GLN A 114 16.88 -0.25 -20.51
N HIS A 115 16.70 -0.76 -19.30
CA HIS A 115 15.67 -1.75 -18.99
C HIS A 115 14.31 -1.13 -18.69
N PHE A 116 14.24 0.21 -18.58
CA PHE A 116 13.02 0.92 -18.24
C PHE A 116 12.63 1.92 -19.34
N TYR A 117 11.32 2.08 -19.53
CA TYR A 117 10.76 3.17 -20.32
C TYR A 117 9.52 3.70 -19.62
N PHE A 118 9.27 5.00 -19.72
CA PHE A 118 8.05 5.59 -19.17
C PHE A 118 6.92 5.45 -20.19
N ASN A 119 5.79 4.90 -19.75
CA ASN A 119 4.60 4.80 -20.59
C ASN A 119 3.62 5.91 -20.20
N GLU A 120 3.47 6.93 -21.05
CA GLU A 120 2.62 8.09 -20.78
C GLU A 120 1.13 7.73 -20.62
N THR A 121 0.63 6.79 -21.42
CA THR A 121 -0.77 6.33 -21.33
C THR A 121 -1.03 5.60 -20.02
N LYS A 122 -0.07 4.78 -19.58
CA LYS A 122 -0.15 4.07 -18.30
C LYS A 122 0.09 5.02 -17.12
N GLY A 123 0.95 6.03 -17.30
CA GLY A 123 1.41 6.96 -16.27
C GLY A 123 2.48 6.37 -15.33
N PHE A 124 3.12 5.26 -15.72
CA PHE A 124 4.11 4.55 -14.90
C PHE A 124 5.30 4.08 -15.73
N TRP A 125 6.44 3.88 -15.05
CA TRP A 125 7.58 3.17 -15.62
C TRP A 125 7.26 1.69 -15.86
N CYS A 126 7.67 1.19 -17.02
CA CYS A 126 7.52 -0.18 -17.45
C CYS A 126 8.89 -0.79 -17.74
N ASN A 127 8.98 -2.13 -17.73
CA ASN A 127 10.19 -2.83 -18.11
C ASN A 127 10.17 -3.13 -19.62
N VAL A 128 11.30 -2.97 -20.30
CA VAL A 128 11.42 -3.20 -21.76
C VAL A 128 11.12 -4.65 -22.15
N ILE A 129 11.51 -5.63 -21.32
CA ILE A 129 11.36 -7.06 -21.61
C ILE A 129 10.05 -7.61 -21.03
N LEU A 130 9.74 -7.28 -19.78
CA LEU A 130 8.56 -7.79 -19.06
C LEU A 130 7.29 -6.98 -19.34
N GLY A 131 7.41 -5.84 -20.01
CA GLY A 131 6.31 -4.92 -20.26
C GLY A 131 5.87 -4.14 -19.02
N CYS A 132 4.66 -3.60 -19.09
CA CYS A 132 4.03 -2.85 -18.00
C CYS A 132 3.33 -3.78 -17.00
N MET A 133 3.19 -3.33 -15.75
CA MET A 133 2.32 -3.99 -14.78
C MET A 133 0.86 -4.03 -15.28
N ASP A 134 0.12 -5.05 -14.84
CA ASP A 134 -1.27 -5.31 -15.23
C ASP A 134 -2.23 -4.14 -14.94
N SER A 135 -3.46 -4.25 -15.43
CA SER A 135 -4.51 -3.23 -15.24
C SER A 135 -4.93 -3.02 -13.79
N LYS A 136 -4.64 -3.97 -12.89
CA LYS A 136 -4.94 -3.86 -11.45
C LYS A 136 -3.90 -3.02 -10.71
N LYS A 137 -2.75 -2.71 -11.34
CA LYS A 137 -1.72 -1.81 -10.83
C LYS A 137 -1.84 -0.42 -11.46
N GLY A 138 -1.65 0.62 -10.63
CA GLY A 138 -1.73 2.02 -11.07
C GLY A 138 -3.16 2.56 -11.25
N ARG A 139 -4.14 2.03 -10.49
CA ARG A 139 -5.54 2.46 -10.57
C ARG A 139 -5.70 3.88 -10.02
N LYS A 140 -6.50 4.69 -10.71
CA LYS A 140 -6.81 6.07 -10.31
C LYS A 140 -7.51 6.07 -8.95
N HIS A 141 -6.96 6.83 -8.00
CA HIS A 141 -7.61 7.04 -6.70
C HIS A 141 -8.82 7.96 -6.84
N GLU A 142 -9.82 7.72 -5.99
CA GLU A 142 -10.96 8.63 -5.87
C GLU A 142 -10.53 9.98 -5.32
N VAL A 143 -11.20 11.04 -5.76
CA VAL A 143 -10.96 12.38 -5.25
C VAL A 143 -11.57 12.47 -3.86
N VAL A 144 -10.72 12.55 -2.84
CA VAL A 144 -11.13 12.73 -1.45
C VAL A 144 -11.03 14.19 -1.06
N LYS A 145 -11.98 14.67 -0.25
CA LYS A 145 -11.98 16.06 0.23
C LYS A 145 -10.66 16.40 0.93
N PRO A 146 -10.02 17.55 0.63
CA PRO A 146 -8.74 17.94 1.23
C PRO A 146 -8.74 17.96 2.76
N GLU A 147 -9.86 18.33 3.38
CA GLU A 147 -10.04 18.31 4.84
C GLU A 147 -9.84 16.91 5.43
N LEU A 148 -10.34 15.88 4.75
CA LEU A 148 -10.24 14.50 5.21
C LEU A 148 -8.84 13.94 5.02
N ILE A 149 -8.15 14.34 3.94
CA ILE A 149 -6.74 14.06 3.75
C ILE A 149 -5.91 14.67 4.88
N SER A 150 -6.18 15.93 5.23
CA SER A 150 -5.52 16.62 6.34
C SER A 150 -5.72 15.87 7.67
N ARG A 151 -6.97 15.48 7.97
CA ARG A 151 -7.28 14.69 9.18
C ARG A 151 -6.57 13.35 9.21
N LEU A 152 -6.48 12.65 8.08
CA LEU A 152 -5.71 11.41 7.99
C LEU A 152 -4.22 11.66 8.20
N ARG A 153 -3.64 12.72 7.61
CA ARG A 153 -2.24 13.08 7.83
C ARG A 153 -1.95 13.34 9.30
N THR A 154 -2.79 14.12 9.98
CA THR A 154 -2.67 14.38 11.42
C THR A 154 -2.75 13.09 12.24
N PHE A 155 -3.66 12.18 11.88
CA PHE A 155 -3.78 10.89 12.54
C PHE A 155 -2.57 9.99 12.34
N TYR A 156 -1.99 9.95 11.14
CA TYR A 156 -0.81 9.12 10.83
C TYR A 156 0.51 9.71 11.32
N ALA A 157 0.60 11.03 11.53
CA ALA A 157 1.82 11.73 11.93
C ALA A 157 2.59 11.08 13.11
N PRO A 158 1.97 10.74 14.26
CA PRO A 158 2.70 10.09 15.35
C PRO A 158 3.23 8.70 14.97
N TYR A 159 2.47 7.93 14.19
CA TYR A 159 2.89 6.59 13.75
C TYR A 159 4.00 6.65 12.70
N ASN A 160 3.95 7.63 11.80
CA ASN A 160 5.00 7.88 10.81
C ASN A 160 6.30 8.28 11.51
N LYS A 161 6.24 9.18 12.50
CA LYS A 161 7.40 9.56 13.30
C LYS A 161 8.07 8.33 13.94
N GLN A 162 7.29 7.47 14.60
CA GLN A 162 7.80 6.23 15.17
C GLN A 162 8.43 5.31 14.10
N PHE A 163 7.80 5.21 12.92
CA PHE A 163 8.34 4.44 11.81
C PHE A 163 9.69 4.99 11.34
N TYR A 164 9.82 6.32 11.20
CA TYR A 164 11.06 6.97 10.78
C TYR A 164 12.19 6.79 11.80
N GLU A 165 11.86 6.82 13.10
CA GLU A 165 12.82 6.52 14.17
C GLU A 165 13.33 5.08 14.07
N LEU A 166 12.46 4.11 13.78
CA LEU A 166 12.84 2.69 13.63
C LEU A 166 13.67 2.44 12.36
N THR A 167 13.35 3.12 11.26
CA THR A 167 14.07 2.95 10.00
C THR A 167 15.37 3.77 9.96
N GLY A 168 15.46 4.88 10.70
CA GLY A 168 16.50 5.88 10.55
C GLY A 168 16.41 6.64 9.21
N ILE A 169 15.24 6.63 8.56
CA ILE A 169 14.99 7.23 7.25
C ILE A 169 13.69 8.04 7.34
N ASP A 170 13.74 9.28 6.88
CA ASP A 170 12.57 10.14 6.68
C ASP A 170 12.06 9.93 5.25
N PHE A 171 10.76 9.62 5.12
CA PHE A 171 10.07 9.32 3.85
C PHE A 171 8.97 10.34 3.58
#